data_AF-A0A971TL22-F1
#
_entry.id   AF-A0A971TL22-F1
#
_cell.length_a   1.000
_cell.length_b   1.000
_cell.length_c   1.000
_cell.angle_alpha   90.00
_cell.angle_beta   90.00
_cell.angle_gamma   90.00
#
_symmetry.space_group_name_H-M   'P 1'
#
loop_
_entity.id
_entity.type
_entity.pdbx_description
1 polymer ?
#
loop_
_entity_poly.entity_id
_entity_poly.type
_entity_poly.pdbx_seq_one_letter_code
_entity_poly.pdbx_strand_id
1 'polypeptide(L)'
;MAADGLAWLDRSYLMSFTEAFPYTTLKGFNVWYVDLLRLDARGAAEPMNSQVEVWGISKDLWGRTALLGSLAAAAALSGWRYRRVELGVVVFAAIWLWSIYIWPTRVHERFLIYCTPLVIVLAVGSWRYLPALVGLIVVGIAAHTWPLWLGTSAGAFSPRMVDAYYQAMENAYRQRAGEFGGRRVDPPTRQDAARVVWERYRQARRDVARSEWLITVISLASYAWMWPAAFAVGSGAAMSGRRRKT
;
A
#
# COMPACT_ATOMS: atom_id res chain seq x y z
N MET A 1 21.34 -7.68 -16.90
CA MET A 1 21.73 -7.48 -15.49
C MET A 1 21.82 -6.01 -15.09
N ALA A 2 22.77 -5.20 -15.56
CA ALA A 2 22.80 -3.75 -15.23
C ALA A 2 21.57 -2.99 -15.78
N ALA A 3 21.10 -3.36 -16.97
CA ALA A 3 19.86 -2.85 -17.56
C ALA A 3 18.60 -3.26 -16.77
N ASP A 4 18.57 -4.46 -16.20
CA ASP A 4 17.46 -4.92 -15.34
C ASP A 4 17.48 -4.22 -13.98
N GLY A 5 18.68 -3.95 -13.44
CA GLY A 5 18.86 -3.18 -12.21
C GLY A 5 18.45 -1.71 -12.37
N LEU A 6 18.80 -1.09 -13.50
CA LEU A 6 18.36 0.27 -13.84
C LEU A 6 16.86 0.31 -14.17
N ALA A 7 16.31 -0.68 -14.86
CA ALA A 7 14.87 -0.77 -15.09
C ALA A 7 14.09 -1.06 -13.80
N TRP A 8 14.66 -1.82 -12.87
CA TRP A 8 14.10 -2.04 -11.54
C TRP A 8 14.17 -0.77 -10.69
N LEU A 9 15.29 -0.05 -10.70
CA LEU A 9 15.44 1.24 -10.02
C LEU A 9 14.47 2.27 -10.62
N ASP A 10 14.40 2.36 -11.94
CA ASP A 10 13.51 3.25 -12.67
C ASP A 10 12.04 2.93 -12.34
N ARG A 11 11.61 1.67 -12.42
CA ARG A 11 10.23 1.28 -12.12
C ARG A 11 9.88 1.20 -10.64
N SER A 12 10.84 1.16 -9.72
CA SER A 12 10.59 1.03 -8.27
C SER A 12 10.79 2.32 -7.50
N TYR A 13 11.67 3.20 -7.96
CA TYR A 13 12.14 4.37 -7.22
C TYR A 13 12.05 5.68 -8.01
N LEU A 14 12.48 5.71 -9.27
CA LEU A 14 12.51 6.96 -10.06
C LEU A 14 11.16 7.28 -10.72
N MET A 15 10.45 6.26 -11.20
CA MET A 15 9.05 6.32 -11.65
C MET A 15 8.09 5.92 -10.53
N SER A 16 8.44 6.31 -9.30
CA SER A 16 7.51 6.27 -8.18
C SER A 16 6.24 7.04 -8.56
N PHE A 17 5.09 6.41 -8.33
CA PHE A 17 3.73 6.91 -8.57
C PHE A 17 3.41 8.28 -7.94
N THR A 18 4.36 8.90 -7.24
CA THR A 18 4.23 10.14 -6.48
C THR A 18 4.21 11.41 -7.33
N GLU A 19 4.75 11.40 -8.55
CA GLU A 19 4.98 12.65 -9.30
C GLU A 19 3.88 13.04 -10.27
N ALA A 20 3.13 12.08 -10.81
CA ALA A 20 2.12 12.38 -11.84
C ALA A 20 0.67 12.31 -11.32
N PHE A 21 0.44 11.75 -10.12
CA PHE A 21 -0.82 11.83 -9.38
C PHE A 21 -0.58 11.85 -7.86
N PRO A 22 -1.21 12.74 -7.07
CA PRO A 22 -1.16 12.72 -5.60
C PRO A 22 -1.89 11.53 -4.94
N TYR A 23 -2.09 10.41 -5.65
CA TYR A 23 -3.04 9.33 -5.37
C TYR A 23 -2.36 7.95 -5.11
N THR A 24 -1.61 7.87 -4.01
CA THR A 24 -1.89 7.01 -2.84
C THR A 24 -2.59 5.64 -3.03
N THR A 25 -1.89 4.55 -2.67
CA THR A 25 -2.39 3.22 -2.23
C THR A 25 -3.23 2.35 -3.16
N LEU A 26 -3.20 2.53 -4.49
CA LEU A 26 -3.68 1.47 -5.39
C LEU A 26 -2.89 0.17 -5.10
N LYS A 27 -3.59 -0.90 -4.70
CA LYS A 27 -3.06 -2.24 -4.34
C LYS A 27 -2.34 -2.37 -3.00
N GLY A 28 -2.35 -1.32 -2.18
CA GLY A 28 -1.62 -1.31 -0.92
C GLY A 28 -2.28 -2.06 0.23
N PHE A 29 -3.52 -2.54 0.10
CA PHE A 29 -4.28 -3.25 1.16
C PHE A 29 -3.95 -2.79 2.61
N ASN A 30 -3.86 -1.48 2.82
CA ASN A 30 -3.43 -0.88 4.07
C ASN A 30 -4.57 -0.06 4.69
N VAL A 31 -4.28 0.74 5.72
CA VAL A 31 -5.31 1.48 6.45
C VAL A 31 -6.08 2.45 5.53
N TRP A 32 -5.39 3.06 4.56
CA TRP A 32 -6.00 3.99 3.61
C TRP A 32 -6.78 3.27 2.51
N TYR A 33 -6.48 2.00 2.25
CA TYR A 33 -7.29 1.19 1.34
C TYR A 33 -8.70 0.93 1.91
N VAL A 34 -8.85 0.83 3.24
CA VAL A 34 -10.17 0.78 3.89
C VAL A 34 -10.97 2.04 3.59
N ASP A 35 -10.34 3.21 3.74
CA ASP A 35 -10.99 4.49 3.46
C ASP A 35 -11.37 4.61 1.98
N LEU A 36 -10.49 4.19 1.07
CA LEU A 36 -10.77 4.11 -0.37
C LEU A 36 -12.00 3.24 -0.64
N LEU A 37 -12.03 2.01 -0.11
CA LEU A 37 -13.15 1.09 -0.32
C LEU A 37 -14.47 1.65 0.24
N ARG A 38 -14.41 2.32 1.39
CA ARG A 38 -15.57 2.97 2.03
C ARG A 38 -16.10 4.15 1.22
N LEU A 39 -15.20 5.05 0.79
CA LEU A 39 -15.56 6.24 0.01
C LEU A 39 -16.07 5.86 -1.38
N ASP A 40 -15.47 4.85 -1.98
CA ASP A 40 -15.91 4.36 -3.28
C ASP A 40 -17.30 3.70 -3.21
N ALA A 41 -17.58 2.91 -2.16
CA ALA A 41 -18.92 2.35 -1.93
C ALA A 41 -20.01 3.42 -1.74
N ARG A 42 -19.62 4.64 -1.34
CA ARG A 42 -20.51 5.81 -1.20
C ARG A 42 -20.58 6.67 -2.47
N GLY A 43 -19.91 6.27 -3.55
CA GLY A 43 -19.88 7.04 -4.79
C GLY A 43 -19.07 8.33 -4.72
N ALA A 44 -18.10 8.43 -3.82
CA ALA A 44 -17.24 9.63 -3.73
C ALA A 44 -16.54 9.90 -5.08
N ALA A 45 -16.42 11.19 -5.42
CA ALA A 45 -15.78 11.63 -6.66
C ALA A 45 -14.26 11.39 -6.64
N GLU A 46 -13.61 11.60 -5.49
CA GLU A 46 -12.15 11.52 -5.35
C GLU A 46 -11.72 10.69 -4.12
N PRO A 47 -12.05 9.40 -4.06
CA PRO A 47 -11.75 8.57 -2.88
C PRO A 47 -10.25 8.41 -2.61
N MET A 48 -9.42 8.57 -3.65
CA MET A 48 -7.96 8.44 -3.58
C MET A 48 -7.22 9.72 -3.17
N ASN A 49 -7.92 10.85 -3.04
CA ASN A 49 -7.28 12.13 -2.78
C ASN A 49 -6.75 12.18 -1.34
N SER A 50 -5.41 12.26 -1.23
CA SER A 50 -4.66 12.28 0.02
C SER A 50 -4.66 13.64 0.73
N GLN A 51 -5.06 14.69 0.03
CA GLN A 51 -5.17 16.04 0.57
C GLN A 51 -6.56 16.34 1.13
N VAL A 52 -7.54 15.44 0.91
CA VAL A 52 -8.86 15.58 1.54
C VAL A 52 -8.69 15.59 3.06
N GLU A 53 -9.37 16.52 3.70
CA GLU A 53 -9.36 16.67 5.15
C GLU A 53 -10.30 15.68 5.83
N VAL A 54 -9.82 15.08 6.91
CA VAL A 54 -10.59 14.28 7.85
C VAL A 54 -10.40 14.93 9.22
N TRP A 55 -11.48 15.45 9.79
CA TRP A 55 -11.47 16.23 11.03
C TRP A 55 -10.53 17.46 10.98
N GLY A 56 -10.49 18.16 9.84
CA GLY A 56 -9.68 19.37 9.65
C GLY A 56 -8.19 19.11 9.43
N ILE A 57 -7.79 17.85 9.22
CA ILE A 57 -6.40 17.44 8.98
C ILE A 57 -6.36 16.57 7.72
N SER A 58 -5.41 16.82 6.81
CA SER A 58 -5.27 16.02 5.60
C SER A 58 -4.98 14.54 5.89
N LYS A 59 -5.48 13.62 5.07
CA LYS A 59 -5.17 12.18 5.18
C LYS A 59 -3.66 11.92 5.18
N ASP A 60 -2.90 12.67 4.39
CA ASP A 60 -1.43 12.57 4.35
C ASP A 60 -0.79 12.87 5.71
N LEU A 61 -1.26 13.92 6.41
CA LEU A 61 -0.76 14.26 7.73
C LEU A 61 -1.16 13.22 8.79
N TRP A 62 -2.38 12.67 8.71
CA TRP A 62 -2.77 11.53 9.53
C TRP A 62 -1.85 10.32 9.33
N GLY A 63 -1.56 9.98 8.07
CA GLY A 63 -0.69 8.85 7.74
C GLY A 63 0.74 9.02 8.25
N ARG A 64 1.29 10.23 8.13
CA ARG A 64 2.63 10.56 8.67
C ARG A 64 2.66 10.52 10.19
N THR A 65 1.66 11.10 10.85
CA THR A 65 1.57 11.13 12.31
C THR A 65 1.44 9.71 12.88
N ALA A 66 0.59 8.88 12.27
CA ALA A 66 0.42 7.49 12.66
C ALA A 66 1.69 6.66 12.42
N LEU A 67 2.39 6.89 11.29
CA LEU A 67 3.69 6.28 11.03
C LEU A 67 4.66 6.64 12.17
N LEU A 68 4.90 7.93 12.41
CA LEU A 68 5.83 8.38 13.45
C LEU A 68 5.48 7.81 14.83
N GLY A 69 4.19 7.80 15.18
CA GLY A 69 3.70 7.18 16.42
C GLY A 69 4.04 5.68 16.49
N SER A 70 3.84 4.93 15.41
CA SER A 70 4.18 3.51 15.36
C SER A 70 5.69 3.27 15.43
N LEU A 71 6.52 4.13 14.83
CA LEU A 71 7.97 4.02 14.89
C LEU A 71 8.48 4.31 16.30
N ALA A 72 7.95 5.35 16.93
CA ALA A 72 8.24 5.67 18.32
C ALA A 72 7.82 4.53 19.27
N ALA A 73 6.65 3.94 19.04
CA ALA A 73 6.18 2.78 19.82
C ALA A 73 7.09 1.54 19.62
N ALA A 74 7.52 1.26 18.38
CA ALA A 74 8.44 0.16 18.11
C ALA A 74 9.82 0.41 18.75
N ALA A 75 10.33 1.64 18.71
CA ALA A 75 11.59 2.03 19.34
C ALA A 75 11.51 1.93 20.87
N ALA A 76 10.41 2.42 21.46
CA ALA A 76 10.14 2.29 22.89
C ALA A 76 10.03 0.83 23.32
N LEU A 77 9.34 -0.01 22.54
CA LEU A 77 9.26 -1.46 22.78
C LEU A 77 10.66 -2.09 22.78
N SER A 78 11.47 -1.82 21.77
CA SER A 78 12.86 -2.33 21.69
C SER A 78 13.70 -1.86 22.88
N GLY A 79 13.65 -0.57 23.20
CA GLY A 79 14.44 0.06 24.25
C GLY A 79 13.99 -0.26 25.68
N TRP A 80 12.70 -0.53 25.91
CA TRP A 80 12.20 -0.91 27.24
C TRP A 80 12.31 -2.42 27.46
N ARG A 81 11.90 -3.22 26.47
CA ARG A 81 11.61 -4.64 26.68
C ARG A 81 12.69 -5.59 26.17
N TYR A 82 13.47 -5.18 25.17
CA TYR A 82 14.49 -6.01 24.54
C TYR A 82 15.91 -5.49 24.76
N ARG A 83 16.12 -4.69 25.81
CA ARG A 83 17.43 -4.12 26.16
C ARG A 83 18.55 -5.16 26.03
N ARG A 84 19.46 -4.94 25.07
CA ARG A 84 20.64 -5.80 24.78
C ARG A 84 20.35 -7.20 24.23
N VAL A 85 19.13 -7.47 23.75
CA VAL A 85 18.77 -8.74 23.09
C VAL A 85 18.72 -8.53 21.58
N GLU A 86 19.52 -9.31 20.82
CA GLU A 86 19.59 -9.22 19.35
C GLU A 86 18.22 -9.39 18.67
N LEU A 87 17.37 -10.26 19.22
CA LEU A 87 16.00 -10.47 18.75
C LEU A 87 15.17 -9.16 18.75
N GLY A 88 15.43 -8.26 19.70
CA GLY A 88 14.75 -6.97 19.77
C GLY A 88 14.97 -6.11 18.53
N VAL A 89 16.17 -6.19 17.94
CA VAL A 89 16.50 -5.48 16.70
C VAL A 89 15.70 -6.05 15.53
N VAL A 90 15.57 -7.38 15.46
CA VAL A 90 14.79 -8.05 14.39
C VAL A 90 13.30 -7.71 14.51
N VAL A 91 12.73 -7.76 15.73
CA VAL A 91 11.34 -7.38 16.01
C VAL A 91 11.11 -5.91 15.64
N PHE A 92 12.00 -5.02 16.08
CA PHE A 92 11.93 -3.60 15.76
C PHE A 92 11.96 -3.35 14.25
N ALA A 93 12.93 -3.94 13.54
CA ALA A 93 13.07 -3.77 12.10
C ALA A 93 11.87 -4.34 11.33
N ALA A 94 11.32 -5.48 11.76
CA ALA A 94 10.13 -6.08 11.16
C ALA A 94 8.91 -5.16 11.30
N ILE A 95 8.64 -4.67 12.52
CA ILE A 95 7.53 -3.76 12.79
C ILE A 95 7.73 -2.43 12.07
N TRP A 96 8.94 -1.87 12.09
CA TRP A 96 9.25 -0.61 11.40
C TRP A 96 8.97 -0.72 9.91
N LEU A 97 9.55 -1.70 9.23
CA LEU A 97 9.36 -1.86 7.78
C LEU A 97 7.90 -2.13 7.43
N TRP A 98 7.17 -2.89 8.26
CA TRP A 98 5.74 -3.11 8.04
C TRP A 98 4.91 -1.85 8.32
N SER A 99 5.27 -1.04 9.31
CA SER A 99 4.64 0.27 9.57
C SER A 99 4.75 1.22 8.38
N ILE A 100 5.89 1.22 7.68
CA ILE A 100 6.09 2.02 6.45
C ILE A 100 5.10 1.59 5.35
N TYR A 101 4.65 0.34 5.34
CA TYR A 101 3.60 -0.12 4.43
C TYR A 101 2.18 0.21 4.92
N ILE A 102 1.92 0.11 6.23
CA ILE A 102 0.56 0.22 6.76
C ILE A 102 0.05 1.66 6.84
N TRP A 103 0.90 2.59 7.28
CA TRP A 103 0.46 3.93 7.71
C TRP A 103 0.53 5.04 6.66
N PRO A 104 1.51 5.08 5.76
CA PRO A 104 1.55 6.12 4.74
C PRO A 104 0.41 5.99 3.73
N THR A 105 -0.12 7.13 3.31
CA THR A 105 -1.07 7.19 2.19
C THR A 105 -0.34 6.85 0.88
N ARG A 106 0.93 7.26 0.74
CA ARG A 106 1.78 7.02 -0.45
C ARG A 106 2.74 5.87 -0.20
N VAL A 107 2.34 4.66 -0.55
CA VAL A 107 3.21 3.49 -0.46
C VAL A 107 2.93 2.47 -1.54
N HIS A 108 3.96 1.73 -1.90
CA HIS A 108 3.93 0.67 -2.91
C HIS A 108 3.86 -0.71 -2.23
N GLU A 109 3.19 -1.67 -2.84
CA GLU A 109 3.14 -3.06 -2.34
C GLU A 109 4.52 -3.72 -2.17
N ARG A 110 5.53 -3.25 -2.90
CA ARG A 110 6.91 -3.77 -2.83
C ARG A 110 7.53 -3.63 -1.45
N PHE A 111 7.07 -2.69 -0.61
CA PHE A 111 7.60 -2.54 0.74
C PHE A 111 7.33 -3.77 1.63
N LEU A 112 6.32 -4.59 1.33
CA LEU A 112 6.09 -5.86 2.01
C LEU A 112 7.26 -6.84 1.85
N ILE A 113 7.98 -6.77 0.73
CA ILE A 113 9.13 -7.66 0.45
C ILE A 113 10.23 -7.43 1.49
N TYR A 114 10.38 -6.21 2.00
CA TYR A 114 11.43 -5.87 2.97
C TYR A 114 11.13 -6.37 4.39
N CYS A 115 9.87 -6.35 4.83
CA CYS A 115 9.53 -6.86 6.17
C CYS A 115 9.39 -8.39 6.19
N THR A 116 9.02 -9.02 5.07
CA THR A 116 8.81 -10.48 4.95
C THR A 116 9.96 -11.34 5.49
N PRO A 117 11.24 -11.16 5.09
CA PRO A 117 12.32 -12.00 5.60
C PRO A 117 12.50 -11.89 7.12
N LEU A 118 12.28 -10.71 7.70
CA LEU A 118 12.37 -10.51 9.14
C LEU A 118 11.22 -11.23 9.87
N VAL A 119 10.00 -11.15 9.35
CA VAL A 119 8.85 -11.86 9.92
C VAL A 119 9.02 -13.39 9.79
N ILE A 120 9.65 -13.89 8.72
CA ILE A 120 10.04 -15.30 8.61
C ILE A 120 11.01 -15.69 9.72
N VAL A 121 12.08 -14.93 9.94
CA VAL A 121 13.05 -15.20 11.02
C VAL A 121 12.34 -15.26 12.38
N LEU A 122 11.43 -14.31 12.65
CA LEU A 122 10.65 -14.30 13.88
C LEU A 122 9.73 -15.52 14.02
N ALA A 123 9.05 -15.93 12.94
CA ALA A 123 8.17 -17.09 12.93
C ALA A 123 8.92 -18.42 13.11
N VAL A 124 10.13 -18.53 12.56
CA VAL A 124 11.02 -19.68 12.78
C VAL A 124 11.47 -19.73 14.25
N GLY A 125 11.79 -18.59 14.85
CA GLY A 125 12.15 -18.50 16.27
C GLY A 125 10.98 -18.72 17.23
N SER A 126 9.76 -18.38 16.82
CA SER A 126 8.56 -18.47 17.66
C SER A 126 7.30 -18.59 16.81
N TRP A 127 6.54 -19.69 17.03
CA TRP A 127 5.26 -19.96 16.37
C TRP A 127 4.21 -18.86 16.57
N ARG A 128 4.38 -17.98 17.57
CA ARG A 128 3.47 -16.85 17.83
C ARG A 128 3.41 -15.85 16.66
N TYR A 129 4.47 -15.74 15.86
CA TYR A 129 4.52 -14.87 14.69
C TYR A 129 3.97 -15.54 13.42
N LEU A 130 3.66 -16.84 13.47
CA LEU A 130 3.16 -17.59 12.31
C LEU A 130 1.86 -17.01 11.73
N PRO A 131 0.85 -16.60 12.53
CA PRO A 131 -0.35 -15.96 11.98
C PRO A 131 -0.05 -14.68 11.20
N ALA A 132 0.84 -13.84 11.73
CA ALA A 132 1.27 -12.61 11.06
C ALA A 132 2.01 -12.92 9.75
N LEU A 133 2.89 -13.93 9.74
CA LEU A 133 3.57 -14.38 8.53
C LEU A 133 2.60 -14.90 7.47
N VAL A 134 1.66 -15.76 7.85
CA VAL A 134 0.67 -16.35 6.92
C VAL A 134 -0.14 -15.23 6.26
N GLY A 135 -0.65 -14.30 7.06
CA GLY A 135 -1.40 -13.17 6.50
C GLY A 135 -0.55 -12.24 5.65
N LEU A 136 0.71 -12.00 6.02
CA LEU A 136 1.65 -11.24 5.20
C LEU A 136 1.88 -11.90 3.82
N ILE A 137 2.04 -13.22 3.78
CA ILE A 137 2.18 -13.98 2.52
C ILE A 137 0.90 -13.88 1.68
N VAL A 138 -0.27 -14.06 2.29
CA VAL A 138 -1.57 -13.94 1.60
C VAL A 138 -1.73 -12.55 0.98
N VAL A 139 -1.41 -11.49 1.74
CA VAL A 139 -1.48 -10.10 1.26
C VAL A 139 -0.44 -9.84 0.16
N GLY A 140 0.77 -10.38 0.30
CA GLY A 140 1.81 -10.29 -0.71
C GLY A 140 1.38 -10.92 -2.03
N ILE A 141 0.82 -12.13 -1.99
CA ILE A 141 0.28 -12.83 -3.17
C ILE A 141 -0.87 -12.03 -3.78
N ALA A 142 -1.82 -11.58 -2.95
CA ALA A 142 -2.95 -10.77 -3.41
C ALA A 142 -2.48 -9.50 -4.10
N ALA A 143 -1.51 -8.76 -3.53
CA ALA A 143 -1.00 -7.52 -4.12
C ALA A 143 -0.38 -7.73 -5.50
N HIS A 144 0.33 -8.85 -5.71
CA HIS A 144 0.96 -9.16 -6.99
C HIS A 144 -0.02 -9.76 -8.01
N THR A 145 -1.05 -10.47 -7.57
CA THR A 145 -2.05 -11.11 -8.45
C THR A 145 -3.29 -10.25 -8.69
N TRP A 146 -3.48 -9.17 -7.94
CA TRP A 146 -4.63 -8.27 -8.05
C TRP A 146 -4.93 -7.75 -9.48
N PRO A 147 -3.94 -7.41 -10.33
CA PRO A 147 -4.23 -7.01 -11.72
C PRO A 147 -4.96 -8.10 -12.51
N LEU A 148 -4.64 -9.37 -12.25
CA LEU A 148 -5.29 -10.52 -12.87
C LEU A 148 -6.75 -10.63 -12.44
N TRP A 149 -7.07 -10.29 -11.19
CA TRP A 149 -8.44 -10.31 -10.68
C TRP A 149 -9.32 -9.27 -11.38
N LEU A 150 -8.73 -8.13 -11.75
CA LEU A 150 -9.42 -7.07 -12.50
C LEU A 150 -9.51 -7.33 -14.00
N GLY A 151 -8.85 -8.37 -14.52
CA GLY A 151 -8.71 -8.57 -15.97
C GLY A 151 -7.97 -7.42 -16.67
N THR A 152 -7.08 -6.72 -15.95
CA THR A 152 -6.35 -5.56 -16.48
C THR A 152 -4.85 -5.79 -16.47
N SER A 153 -4.14 -5.18 -17.44
CA SER A 153 -2.68 -5.29 -17.51
C SER A 153 -2.00 -4.59 -16.33
N ALA A 154 -0.80 -5.04 -15.97
CA ALA A 154 0.05 -4.30 -15.05
C ALA A 154 0.27 -2.87 -15.57
N GLY A 155 -0.17 -1.87 -14.80
CA GLY A 155 -0.09 -0.45 -15.19
C GLY A 155 -1.33 0.11 -15.90
N ALA A 156 -2.44 -0.64 -15.98
CA ALA A 156 -3.72 -0.16 -16.51
C ALA A 156 -4.30 1.08 -15.78
N PHE A 157 -3.78 1.40 -14.60
CA PHE A 157 -4.16 2.58 -13.83
C PHE A 157 -2.91 3.42 -13.50
N SER A 158 -2.02 3.56 -14.49
CA SER A 158 -0.77 4.32 -14.36
C SER A 158 -0.89 5.74 -14.92
N PRO A 159 0.01 6.66 -14.51
CA PRO A 159 0.01 8.02 -15.04
C PRO A 159 0.16 8.09 -16.56
N ARG A 160 0.99 7.19 -17.12
CA ARG A 160 1.14 7.05 -18.58
C ARG A 160 -0.17 6.77 -19.28
N MET A 161 -1.08 6.03 -18.63
CA MET A 161 -2.40 5.78 -19.18
C MET A 161 -3.26 7.05 -19.12
N VAL A 162 -3.23 7.81 -18.03
CA VAL A 162 -3.96 9.09 -17.98
C VAL A 162 -3.42 10.09 -18.99
N ASP A 163 -2.10 10.18 -19.15
CA ASP A 163 -1.47 11.01 -20.18
C ASP A 163 -1.87 10.56 -21.59
N ALA A 164 -1.90 9.24 -21.86
CA ALA A 164 -2.35 8.71 -23.13
C ALA A 164 -3.83 9.03 -23.42
N TYR A 165 -4.70 8.92 -22.41
CA TYR A 165 -6.10 9.32 -22.51
C TYR A 165 -6.26 10.82 -22.73
N TYR A 166 -5.50 11.64 -22.00
CA TYR A 166 -5.49 13.09 -22.16
C TYR A 166 -5.08 13.49 -23.58
N GLN A 167 -3.98 12.91 -24.10
CA GLN A 167 -3.53 13.14 -25.47
C GLN A 167 -4.57 12.71 -26.51
N ALA A 168 -5.23 11.56 -26.31
CA ALA A 168 -6.31 11.11 -27.20
C ALA A 168 -7.51 12.07 -27.18
N MET A 169 -7.92 12.54 -25.99
CA MET A 169 -9.01 13.51 -25.83
C MET A 169 -8.66 14.87 -26.45
N GLU A 170 -7.44 15.35 -26.23
CA GLU A 170 -6.95 16.61 -26.79
C GLU A 170 -6.88 16.55 -28.32
N ASN A 171 -6.38 15.45 -28.89
CA ASN A 171 -6.34 15.25 -30.34
C ASN A 171 -7.76 15.22 -30.95
N ALA A 172 -8.70 14.51 -30.30
CA ALA A 172 -10.10 14.48 -30.74
C ALA A 172 -10.76 15.87 -30.66
N TYR A 173 -10.47 16.63 -29.60
CA TYR A 173 -10.93 18.01 -29.45
C TYR A 173 -10.39 18.91 -30.57
N ARG A 174 -9.09 18.83 -30.87
CA ARG A 174 -8.45 19.61 -31.95
C ARG A 174 -9.02 19.27 -33.33
N GLN A 175 -9.31 18.00 -33.60
CA GLN A 175 -9.93 17.56 -34.86
C GLN A 175 -11.36 18.11 -35.03
N ARG A 176 -12.11 18.22 -33.94
CA ARG A 176 -13.49 18.75 -33.93
C ARG A 176 -13.58 20.26 -33.70
N ALA A 177 -12.44 20.94 -33.53
CA ALA A 177 -12.40 22.38 -33.22
C ALA A 177 -13.15 23.23 -34.25
N GLY A 178 -13.10 22.85 -35.53
CA GLY A 178 -13.84 23.52 -36.60
C GLY A 178 -15.35 23.24 -36.62
N GLU A 179 -15.80 22.14 -36.00
CA GLU A 179 -17.21 21.72 -35.96
C GLU A 179 -18.01 22.45 -34.86
N PHE A 180 -17.33 23.07 -33.90
CA PHE A 180 -18.01 23.72 -32.77
C PHE A 180 -18.76 25.01 -33.14
N GLY A 181 -18.65 25.50 -34.39
CA GLY A 181 -19.56 26.50 -34.95
C GLY A 181 -19.71 27.77 -34.09
N GLY A 182 -18.62 28.23 -33.46
CA GLY A 182 -18.63 29.39 -32.57
C GLY A 182 -19.15 29.13 -31.14
N ARG A 183 -19.58 27.91 -30.80
CA ARG A 183 -19.87 27.52 -29.41
C ARG A 183 -18.57 27.43 -28.62
N ARG A 184 -18.56 28.03 -27.43
CA ARG A 184 -17.47 27.92 -26.47
C ARG A 184 -17.52 26.52 -25.84
N VAL A 185 -16.70 25.61 -26.35
CA VAL A 185 -16.49 24.27 -25.77
C VAL A 185 -15.12 24.28 -25.12
N ASP A 186 -15.09 24.08 -23.80
CA ASP A 186 -13.84 24.07 -23.06
C ASP A 186 -12.97 22.87 -23.47
N PRO A 187 -11.64 23.03 -23.54
CA PRO A 187 -10.74 21.93 -23.87
C PRO A 187 -10.74 20.88 -22.75
N PRO A 188 -10.54 19.59 -23.09
CA PRO A 188 -10.45 18.54 -22.09
C PRO A 188 -9.25 18.79 -21.16
N THR A 189 -9.41 18.45 -19.89
CA THR A 189 -8.35 18.58 -18.89
C THR A 189 -7.75 17.22 -18.52
N ARG A 190 -6.58 17.21 -17.88
CA ARG A 190 -6.01 15.97 -17.32
C ARG A 190 -6.90 15.36 -16.23
N GLN A 191 -7.69 16.17 -15.52
CA GLN A 191 -8.65 15.69 -14.54
C GLN A 191 -9.78 14.91 -15.22
N ASP A 192 -10.24 15.34 -16.40
CA ASP A 192 -11.26 14.61 -17.16
C ASP A 192 -10.73 13.25 -17.63
N ALA A 193 -9.49 13.20 -18.12
CA ALA A 193 -8.82 11.95 -18.47
C ALA A 193 -8.67 11.02 -17.23
N ALA A 194 -8.30 11.57 -16.07
CA ALA A 194 -8.19 10.82 -14.83
C ALA A 194 -9.55 10.24 -14.38
N ARG A 195 -10.64 11.01 -14.52
CA ARG A 195 -12.01 10.54 -14.23
C ARG A 195 -12.40 9.37 -15.11
N VAL A 196 -12.13 9.41 -16.41
CA VAL A 196 -12.42 8.30 -17.34
C VAL A 196 -11.66 7.03 -16.94
N VAL A 197 -10.37 7.15 -16.62
CA VAL A 197 -9.55 6.02 -16.15
C VAL A 197 -10.09 5.47 -14.83
N TRP A 198 -10.51 6.35 -13.91
CA TRP A 198 -11.11 5.97 -12.64
C TRP A 198 -12.46 5.27 -12.79
N GLU A 199 -13.32 5.72 -13.69
CA GLU A 199 -14.60 5.07 -13.95
C GLU A 199 -14.41 3.66 -14.49
N ARG A 200 -13.44 3.46 -15.40
CA ARG A 200 -13.04 2.13 -15.87
C ARG A 200 -12.53 1.25 -14.74
N TYR A 201 -11.69 1.81 -13.86
CA TYR A 201 -11.24 1.12 -12.66
C TYR A 201 -12.42 0.67 -11.79
N ARG A 202 -13.32 1.59 -11.47
CA ARG A 202 -14.50 1.34 -10.63
C ARG A 202 -15.38 0.25 -11.23
N GLN A 203 -15.56 0.23 -12.56
CA GLN A 203 -16.30 -0.82 -13.25
C GLN A 203 -15.61 -2.19 -13.10
N ALA A 204 -14.31 -2.28 -13.38
CA ALA A 204 -13.55 -3.53 -13.25
C ALA A 204 -13.51 -4.05 -11.81
N ARG A 205 -13.58 -3.16 -10.81
CA ARG A 205 -13.47 -3.52 -9.39
C ARG A 205 -14.75 -4.06 -8.76
N ARG A 206 -15.92 -3.86 -9.38
CA ARG A 206 -17.22 -4.20 -8.78
C ARG A 206 -17.30 -5.66 -8.32
N ASP A 207 -16.73 -6.56 -9.12
CA ASP A 207 -16.82 -8.00 -8.90
C ASP A 207 -15.80 -8.51 -7.87
N VAL A 208 -14.74 -7.74 -7.59
CA VAL A 208 -13.64 -8.15 -6.70
C VAL A 208 -13.64 -7.40 -5.36
N ALA A 209 -14.50 -6.40 -5.17
CA ALA A 209 -14.52 -5.55 -3.99
C ALA A 209 -14.62 -6.31 -2.65
N ARG A 210 -15.36 -7.43 -2.61
CA ARG A 210 -15.47 -8.27 -1.40
C ARG A 210 -14.13 -8.92 -1.03
N SER A 211 -13.42 -9.43 -2.04
CA SER A 211 -12.08 -10.01 -1.86
C SER A 211 -11.09 -8.96 -1.40
N GLU A 212 -11.16 -7.75 -1.97
CA GLU A 212 -10.33 -6.62 -1.54
C GLU A 212 -10.55 -6.23 -0.07
N TRP A 213 -11.80 -6.17 0.38
CA TRP A 213 -12.12 -5.96 1.80
C TRP A 213 -11.51 -7.03 2.68
N LEU A 214 -11.70 -8.31 2.32
CA LEU A 214 -11.16 -9.44 3.07
C LEU A 214 -9.63 -9.37 3.19
N ILE A 215 -8.93 -9.15 2.07
CA ILE A 215 -7.47 -9.04 2.05
C ILE A 215 -6.98 -7.84 2.87
N THR A 216 -7.69 -6.71 2.82
CA THR A 216 -7.35 -5.53 3.63
C THR A 216 -7.51 -5.82 5.12
N VAL A 217 -8.59 -6.51 5.52
CA VAL A 217 -8.78 -6.94 6.91
C VAL A 217 -7.67 -7.90 7.34
N ILE A 218 -7.31 -8.87 6.50
CA ILE A 218 -6.19 -9.81 6.78
C ILE A 218 -4.89 -9.03 6.97
N SER A 219 -4.59 -8.06 6.10
CA SER A 219 -3.40 -7.21 6.19
C SER A 219 -3.32 -6.46 7.52
N LEU A 220 -4.41 -5.77 7.89
CA LEU A 220 -4.47 -5.01 9.13
C LEU A 220 -4.43 -5.90 10.37
N ALA A 221 -5.14 -7.03 10.35
CA ALA A 221 -5.13 -8.00 11.45
C ALA A 221 -3.74 -8.62 11.64
N SER A 222 -3.04 -8.93 10.55
CA SER A 222 -1.69 -9.53 10.59
C SER A 222 -0.65 -8.55 11.14
N TYR A 223 -0.72 -7.28 10.71
CA TYR A 223 0.09 -6.23 11.28
C TYR A 223 -0.25 -5.99 12.76
N ALA A 224 -1.54 -5.94 13.11
CA ALA A 224 -1.97 -5.79 14.50
C ALA A 224 -1.48 -6.93 15.38
N TRP A 225 -1.45 -8.17 14.86
CA TRP A 225 -0.97 -9.36 15.56
C TRP A 225 0.52 -9.31 15.92
N MET A 226 1.34 -8.61 15.11
CA MET A 226 2.78 -8.44 15.40
C MET A 226 3.04 -7.79 16.74
N TRP A 227 2.20 -6.83 17.15
CA TRP A 227 2.37 -6.08 18.38
C TRP A 227 2.25 -6.95 19.64
N PRO A 228 1.13 -7.62 19.94
CA PRO A 228 1.03 -8.49 21.11
C PRO A 228 2.01 -9.66 21.06
N ALA A 229 2.29 -10.22 19.87
CA ALA A 229 3.32 -11.25 19.72
C ALA A 229 4.70 -10.72 20.15
N ALA A 230 5.02 -9.47 19.81
CA ALA A 230 6.24 -8.79 20.25
C ALA A 230 6.26 -8.44 21.75
N PHE A 231 5.13 -8.33 22.44
CA PHE A 231 5.12 -8.19 23.91
C PHE A 231 5.25 -9.55 24.62
N ALA A 232 4.75 -10.63 24.01
CA ALA A 232 4.69 -11.96 24.61
C ALA A 232 6.04 -12.71 24.65
N VAL A 233 7.04 -12.30 23.86
CA VAL A 233 8.35 -12.95 23.86
C VAL A 233 9.19 -12.49 25.05
N GLY A 234 9.39 -13.38 26.03
CA GLY A 234 10.20 -13.16 27.25
C GLY A 234 11.62 -12.65 26.97
N SER A 235 12.10 -11.68 27.75
CA SER A 235 13.41 -11.00 27.60
C SER A 235 14.63 -11.87 27.90
N GLY A 236 14.48 -13.14 28.29
CA GLY A 236 15.65 -13.92 28.70
C GLY A 236 15.53 -15.44 28.83
N ALA A 237 14.41 -16.10 28.44
CA ALA A 237 14.25 -17.53 28.77
C ALA A 237 13.70 -18.45 27.67
N ALA A 238 13.13 -17.92 26.58
CA ALA A 238 12.38 -18.77 25.64
C ALA A 238 13.23 -19.52 24.60
N MET A 239 14.53 -19.20 24.46
CA MET A 239 15.40 -19.85 23.46
C MET A 239 16.51 -20.73 24.03
N SER A 240 16.77 -20.72 25.35
CA SER A 240 17.70 -21.69 25.97
C SER A 240 17.04 -23.05 26.29
N GLY A 241 15.71 -23.16 26.11
CA GLY A 241 14.91 -24.31 26.54
C GLY A 241 14.79 -25.47 25.56
N ARG A 242 15.52 -25.49 24.44
CA ARG A 242 15.60 -26.65 23.53
C ARG A 242 16.95 -27.37 23.67
N ARG A 243 17.39 -27.64 24.91
CA ARG A 243 18.24 -28.81 25.15
C ARG A 243 17.40 -30.04 24.80
N ARG A 244 17.64 -30.60 23.61
CA ARG A 244 17.20 -31.95 23.24
C ARG A 244 17.56 -32.88 24.40
N LYS A 245 16.56 -33.42 25.07
CA LYS A 245 16.66 -34.76 25.65
C LYS A 245 16.48 -35.74 24.50
N THR A 246 17.60 -36.12 23.89
CA THR A 246 17.81 -37.39 23.16
C THR A 246 19.31 -37.55 23.05
#